data_AF-A0AAD2PUI4-F1
#
_entry.id   AF-A0AAD2PUI4-F1
#
_cell.length_a   1.000
_cell.length_b   1.000
_cell.length_c   1.000
_cell.angle_alpha   90.00
_cell.angle_beta   90.00
_cell.angle_gamma   90.00
#
_symmetry.space_group_name_H-M   'P 1'
#
loop_
_entity.id
_entity.type
_entity.pdbx_description
1 polymer ?
#
loop_
_entity_poly.entity_id
_entity_poly.type
_entity_poly.pdbx_seq_one_letter_code
_entity_poly.pdbx_strand_id
1 'polypeptide(L)'
;MKSHPCLSNCFAWFIISAIVTALIGFNSDEGFLSIDYDNHRILSEQSPERKLRILYTVTTLAEYDGGSRSTTKGSDRMQNVLIPVVKESVDSMLSHGFEVDVFIVAFYKMTRFELIRNALPPSVKISIWDEAAPLSYKGDEHMKPNAKLHHNTIGLARQHRFVVKDHLFEYDFFCNWEDDMVIHGDHIENYLDMTKELYRLRELAPDDKLDNRQGSNNFFGPLNKEQLKRTLPGFIRVEALLDEETYGTQPELDPVPVKERPEIDPKPCCHLRNESFASPTRPAAPLSNKLFMWEVGIKAVGIRHMPDESNLGWVLLQRGPSRGKDVVDDHTMSDYWSNQLNKYFKERRPSSISFHGINNQGGWMGTQRQIWEWHTEVCPGGFLPPYEAPHYRFDGLDMRNVEWWSGGISLVTARHACNMQRLISLEPSRFARHLLYHSANNKQRQLQFKKKTFVKVNDFYAQLLTVQNDATKDMNKLKRMKSF
;
A
#
# COMPACT_ATOMS: atom_id res chain seq x y z
N MET A 1 55.68 -30.96 20.85
CA MET A 1 54.81 -31.37 21.98
C MET A 1 54.39 -30.14 22.77
N LYS A 2 53.18 -29.63 22.49
CA LYS A 2 52.43 -28.71 23.37
C LYS A 2 50.95 -29.04 23.16
N SER A 3 50.30 -29.48 24.23
CA SER A 3 48.89 -29.92 24.27
C SER A 3 47.99 -28.73 24.59
N HIS A 4 46.90 -28.58 23.84
CA HIS A 4 45.80 -27.67 24.15
C HIS A 4 44.57 -28.50 24.59
N PRO A 5 43.95 -28.21 25.75
CA PRO A 5 42.67 -28.80 26.12
C PRO A 5 41.54 -27.80 25.81
N CYS A 6 40.66 -28.14 24.88
CA CYS A 6 39.40 -27.41 24.68
C CYS A 6 38.36 -28.31 24.00
N LEU A 7 37.83 -29.28 24.74
CA LEU A 7 36.73 -30.15 24.24
C LEU A 7 35.79 -30.65 25.34
N SER A 8 35.59 -29.92 26.45
CA SER A 8 34.66 -30.35 27.52
C SER A 8 33.43 -29.47 27.77
N ASN A 9 33.26 -28.34 27.07
CA ASN A 9 32.15 -27.41 27.33
C ASN A 9 31.03 -27.37 26.27
N CYS A 10 31.07 -28.18 25.22
CA CYS A 10 29.98 -28.25 24.24
C CYS A 10 28.90 -29.31 24.57
N PHE A 11 29.19 -30.28 25.43
CA PHE A 11 28.24 -31.37 25.73
C PHE A 11 27.21 -31.02 26.82
N ALA A 12 27.54 -30.08 27.72
CA ALA A 12 26.65 -29.68 28.81
C ALA A 12 25.43 -28.85 28.36
N TRP A 13 25.54 -28.11 27.24
CA TRP A 13 24.43 -27.30 26.72
C TRP A 13 23.35 -28.12 26.00
N PHE A 14 23.73 -29.23 25.37
CA PHE A 14 22.76 -30.10 24.68
C PHE A 14 21.88 -30.90 25.64
N ILE A 15 22.40 -31.29 26.81
CA ILE A 15 21.64 -32.07 27.79
C ILE A 15 20.65 -31.19 28.57
N ILE A 16 21.00 -29.92 28.85
CA ILE A 16 20.09 -28.99 29.54
C ILE A 16 18.91 -28.58 28.64
N SER A 17 19.13 -28.41 27.32
CA SER A 17 18.06 -28.11 26.36
C SER A 17 17.06 -29.28 26.20
N ALA A 18 17.56 -30.52 26.20
CA ALA A 18 16.73 -31.72 26.10
C ALA A 18 15.88 -31.98 27.37
N ILE A 19 16.42 -31.66 28.56
CA ILE A 19 15.70 -31.86 29.83
C ILE A 19 14.65 -30.77 30.09
N VAL A 20 14.90 -29.53 29.66
CA VAL A 20 13.88 -28.45 29.73
C VAL A 20 12.72 -28.72 28.78
N THR A 21 12.98 -29.35 27.63
CA THR A 21 11.91 -29.77 26.68
C THR A 21 11.11 -30.97 27.21
N ALA A 22 11.70 -31.84 28.03
CA ALA A 22 11.03 -33.03 28.58
C ALA A 22 10.28 -32.78 29.90
N LEU A 23 10.62 -31.73 30.66
CA LEU A 23 9.96 -31.41 31.94
C LEU A 23 8.86 -30.37 31.84
N ILE A 24 8.74 -29.67 30.71
CA ILE A 24 7.55 -28.89 30.37
C ILE A 24 6.61 -29.80 29.59
N GLY A 25 6.05 -30.79 30.29
CA GLY A 25 4.90 -31.55 29.82
C GLY A 25 3.70 -30.62 29.75
N PHE A 26 3.56 -29.89 28.64
CA PHE A 26 2.33 -29.23 28.27
C PHE A 26 1.29 -30.32 28.00
N ASN A 27 0.37 -30.50 28.95
CA ASN A 27 -0.94 -31.05 28.68
C ASN A 27 -1.62 -30.11 27.66
N SER A 28 -1.46 -30.40 26.38
CA SER A 28 -2.20 -29.76 25.29
C SER A 28 -3.56 -30.44 25.15
N ASP A 29 -4.41 -30.29 26.16
CA ASP A 29 -5.81 -30.72 26.17
C ASP A 29 -6.71 -29.61 26.75
N GLU A 30 -6.29 -28.35 26.61
CA GLU A 30 -7.22 -27.21 26.70
C GLU A 30 -7.59 -26.80 25.28
N GLY A 31 -8.90 -26.77 25.05
CA GLY A 31 -9.52 -26.48 23.77
C GLY A 31 -8.96 -25.21 23.15
N PHE A 32 -8.04 -25.39 22.22
CA PHE A 32 -7.79 -24.42 21.18
C PHE A 32 -9.13 -24.31 20.47
N LEU A 33 -9.86 -23.23 20.74
CA LEU A 33 -11.02 -22.82 19.96
C LEU A 33 -10.57 -22.90 18.50
N SER A 34 -10.98 -23.99 17.84
CA SER A 34 -11.04 -24.05 16.39
C SER A 34 -11.95 -22.90 16.05
N ILE A 35 -11.37 -21.74 15.78
CA ILE A 35 -12.07 -20.74 15.01
C ILE A 35 -12.02 -21.29 13.59
N ASP A 36 -12.86 -22.29 13.34
CA ASP A 36 -13.49 -22.50 12.05
C ASP A 36 -14.25 -21.20 11.77
N TYR A 37 -13.49 -20.20 11.37
CA TYR A 37 -13.98 -18.89 10.94
C TYR A 37 -14.75 -19.18 9.66
N ASP A 38 -16.08 -19.24 9.79
CA ASP A 38 -17.01 -19.20 8.68
C ASP A 38 -16.65 -18.00 7.79
N ASN A 39 -15.87 -18.28 6.75
CA ASN A 39 -15.30 -17.31 5.82
C ASN A 39 -16.35 -16.47 5.09
N HIS A 40 -17.61 -16.91 5.11
CA HIS A 40 -18.73 -16.20 4.53
C HIS A 40 -19.47 -15.28 5.50
N ARG A 41 -19.44 -15.55 6.81
CA ARG A 41 -20.40 -14.97 7.75
C ARG A 41 -20.20 -13.48 8.05
N ILE A 42 -18.96 -12.98 8.04
CA ILE A 42 -18.69 -11.56 8.36
C ILE A 42 -19.08 -10.61 7.22
N LEU A 43 -19.08 -11.07 5.96
CA LEU A 43 -19.50 -10.25 4.82
C LEU A 43 -20.91 -10.61 4.29
N SER A 44 -21.45 -11.79 4.63
CA SER A 44 -22.80 -12.20 4.20
C SER A 44 -23.86 -12.25 5.32
N GLU A 45 -23.48 -12.18 6.60
CA GLU A 45 -24.42 -12.13 7.74
C GLU A 45 -24.19 -10.95 8.69
N GLN A 46 -23.66 -9.83 8.20
CA GLN A 46 -24.01 -8.59 8.89
C GLN A 46 -25.51 -8.44 8.73
N SER A 47 -26.25 -8.36 9.84
CA SER A 47 -27.66 -8.00 9.76
C SER A 47 -27.73 -6.74 8.89
N PRO A 48 -28.73 -6.61 8.00
CA PRO A 48 -28.82 -5.47 7.09
C PRO A 48 -28.85 -4.10 7.81
N GLU A 49 -28.88 -4.09 9.14
CA GLU A 49 -28.85 -2.90 9.99
C GLU A 49 -27.44 -2.48 10.45
N ARG A 50 -26.42 -3.36 10.45
CA ARG A 50 -25.08 -2.99 10.93
C ARG A 50 -24.27 -2.32 9.82
N LYS A 51 -23.96 -1.04 10.01
CA LYS A 51 -23.02 -0.29 9.14
C LYS A 51 -21.59 -0.77 9.35
N LEU A 52 -20.78 -0.76 8.28
CA LEU A 52 -19.34 -1.01 8.35
C LEU A 52 -18.67 0.13 9.14
N ARG A 53 -17.94 -0.21 10.20
CA ARG A 53 -17.23 0.75 11.04
C ARG A 53 -15.80 0.93 10.55
N ILE A 54 -15.44 2.18 10.28
CA ILE A 54 -14.16 2.59 9.71
C ILE A 54 -13.39 3.40 10.74
N LEU A 55 -12.15 3.00 11.00
CA LEU A 55 -11.17 3.86 11.65
C LEU A 55 -10.33 4.57 10.60
N TYR A 56 -10.53 5.88 10.46
CA TYR A 56 -9.76 6.73 9.56
C TYR A 56 -8.63 7.42 10.32
N THR A 57 -7.42 6.86 10.19
CA THR A 57 -6.21 7.38 10.83
C THR A 57 -5.47 8.31 9.88
N VAL A 58 -5.14 9.50 10.37
CA VAL A 58 -4.39 10.50 9.61
C VAL A 58 -3.15 10.95 10.37
N THR A 59 -2.00 10.96 9.70
CA THR A 59 -0.75 11.49 10.25
C THR A 59 -0.47 12.91 9.78
N THR A 60 -0.07 13.77 10.70
CA THR A 60 0.32 15.15 10.39
C THR A 60 1.64 15.55 11.06
N LEU A 61 2.54 16.10 10.26
CA LEU A 61 3.91 16.40 10.69
C LEU A 61 4.08 17.77 11.33
N ALA A 62 3.18 18.71 11.06
CA ALA A 62 3.32 20.08 11.53
C ALA A 62 1.97 20.80 11.58
N GLU A 63 1.80 21.63 12.60
CA GLU A 63 0.63 22.51 12.71
C GLU A 63 0.71 23.66 11.70
N TYR A 64 1.92 24.17 11.52
CA TYR A 64 2.28 25.23 10.59
C TYR A 64 3.41 24.76 9.68
N ASP A 65 3.35 25.07 8.40
CA ASP A 65 4.39 24.68 7.45
C ASP A 65 5.74 25.31 7.84
N GLY A 66 6.79 24.49 7.85
CA GLY A 66 8.15 24.94 8.16
C GLY A 66 8.85 25.69 7.02
N GLY A 67 8.23 25.81 5.85
CA GLY A 67 8.82 26.35 4.62
C GLY A 67 9.66 25.34 3.83
N SER A 68 9.75 24.10 4.32
CA SER A 68 10.38 23.02 3.56
C SER A 68 9.49 22.61 2.39
N ARG A 69 10.02 21.85 1.43
CA ARG A 69 9.20 21.21 0.38
C ARG A 69 8.38 22.22 -0.46
N SER A 70 8.90 23.43 -0.65
CA SER A 70 8.24 24.52 -1.39
C SER A 70 6.90 24.97 -0.78
N THR A 71 6.74 24.81 0.54
CA THR A 71 5.62 25.38 1.31
C THR A 71 5.96 26.80 1.77
N THR A 72 4.96 27.59 2.15
CA THR A 72 5.15 28.92 2.74
C THR A 72 5.38 28.77 4.24
N LYS A 73 6.54 29.20 4.75
CA LYS A 73 6.83 29.14 6.19
C LYS A 73 5.76 29.89 6.99
N GLY A 74 5.20 29.23 8.01
CA GLY A 74 4.14 29.77 8.86
C GLY A 74 2.73 29.62 8.30
N SER A 75 2.55 29.04 7.10
CA SER A 75 1.22 28.70 6.58
C SER A 75 0.52 27.74 7.53
N ASP A 76 -0.76 27.98 7.79
CA ASP A 76 -1.58 27.16 8.69
C ASP A 76 -1.91 25.82 8.02
N ARG A 77 -1.05 24.82 8.23
CA ARG A 77 -1.22 23.49 7.63
C ARG A 77 -2.49 22.81 8.14
N MET A 78 -2.85 23.03 9.41
CA MET A 78 -4.08 22.47 9.97
C MET A 78 -5.31 22.95 9.20
N GLN A 79 -5.48 24.27 9.05
CA GLN A 79 -6.65 24.82 8.35
C GLN A 79 -6.58 24.66 6.84
N ASN A 80 -5.39 24.74 6.26
CA ASN A 80 -5.23 24.72 4.80
C ASN A 80 -5.15 23.31 4.23
N VAL A 81 -4.71 22.31 5.00
CA VAL A 81 -4.46 20.94 4.53
C VAL A 81 -5.25 19.91 5.33
N LEU A 82 -4.94 19.75 6.62
CA LEU A 82 -5.50 18.66 7.44
C LEU A 82 -7.02 18.70 7.51
N ILE A 83 -7.61 19.82 7.93
CA ILE A 83 -9.07 19.95 8.10
C ILE A 83 -9.81 19.72 6.78
N PRO A 84 -9.45 20.38 5.66
CA PRO A 84 -10.08 20.14 4.37
C PRO A 84 -10.04 18.67 3.93
N VAL A 85 -8.88 18.02 4.05
CA VAL A 85 -8.69 16.62 3.63
C VAL A 85 -9.48 15.66 4.50
N VAL A 86 -9.40 15.82 5.83
CA VAL A 86 -10.13 14.97 6.77
C VAL A 86 -11.63 15.14 6.58
N LYS A 87 -12.10 16.37 6.47
CA LYS A 87 -13.52 16.68 6.29
C LYS A 87 -14.07 16.14 4.98
N GLU A 88 -13.41 16.40 3.85
CA GLU A 88 -13.81 15.86 2.54
C GLU A 88 -13.91 14.33 2.58
N SER A 89 -12.89 13.67 3.17
CA SER A 89 -12.85 12.22 3.25
C SER A 89 -13.98 11.66 4.13
N VAL A 90 -14.18 12.23 5.32
CA VAL A 90 -15.25 11.82 6.25
C VAL A 90 -16.64 12.05 5.65
N ASP A 91 -16.91 13.24 5.11
CA ASP A 91 -18.21 13.55 4.49
C ASP A 91 -18.50 12.59 3.32
N SER A 92 -17.46 12.26 2.54
CA SER A 92 -17.56 11.27 1.47
C SER A 92 -17.88 9.86 1.99
N MET A 93 -17.16 9.38 3.00
CA MET A 93 -17.41 8.06 3.59
C MET A 93 -18.80 7.95 4.24
N LEU A 94 -19.23 8.97 4.98
CA LEU A 94 -20.57 9.00 5.61
C LEU A 94 -21.69 8.94 4.57
N SER A 95 -21.51 9.61 3.42
CA SER A 95 -22.50 9.58 2.34
C SER A 95 -22.67 8.21 1.68
N HIS A 96 -21.66 7.34 1.78
CA HIS A 96 -21.71 5.94 1.34
C HIS A 96 -22.27 5.01 2.43
N GLY A 97 -22.77 5.58 3.53
CA GLY A 97 -23.43 4.83 4.59
C GLY A 97 -22.49 4.18 5.62
N PHE A 98 -21.19 4.49 5.57
CA PHE A 98 -20.23 4.02 6.57
C PHE A 98 -20.38 4.73 7.92
N GLU A 99 -20.02 4.04 8.99
CA GLU A 99 -19.77 4.66 10.30
C GLU A 99 -18.27 4.96 10.39
N VAL A 100 -17.90 6.21 10.69
CA VAL A 100 -16.52 6.68 10.58
C VAL A 100 -16.12 7.37 11.87
N ASP A 101 -15.03 6.90 12.46
CA ASP A 101 -14.31 7.59 13.52
C ASP A 101 -12.93 7.99 13.01
N VAL A 102 -12.41 9.11 13.52
CA VAL A 102 -11.14 9.70 13.09
C VAL A 102 -10.10 9.57 14.18
N PHE A 103 -8.89 9.14 13.82
CA PHE A 103 -7.74 9.12 14.72
C PHE A 103 -6.61 9.97 14.15
N ILE A 104 -6.21 11.03 14.85
CA ILE A 104 -5.16 11.93 14.38
C ILE A 104 -3.87 11.62 15.13
N VAL A 105 -2.82 11.29 14.38
CA VAL A 105 -1.46 11.13 14.91
C VAL A 105 -0.67 12.37 14.52
N ALA A 106 -0.36 13.22 15.50
CA ALA A 106 0.38 14.45 15.29
C ALA A 106 1.81 14.35 15.85
N PHE A 107 2.80 14.75 15.05
CA PHE A 107 4.18 14.88 15.53
C PHE A 107 4.36 16.00 16.57
N TYR A 108 3.50 17.02 16.51
CA TYR A 108 3.52 18.19 17.37
C TYR A 108 2.42 18.09 18.42
N LYS A 109 2.48 18.91 19.47
CA LYS A 109 1.42 19.07 20.46
C LYS A 109 0.19 19.77 19.87
N MET A 110 -0.97 19.14 19.91
CA MET A 110 -2.18 19.66 19.29
C MET A 110 -2.80 20.77 20.15
N THR A 111 -2.71 22.03 19.72
CA THR A 111 -3.24 23.16 20.51
C THR A 111 -4.61 23.67 20.06
N ARG A 112 -5.04 23.31 18.84
CA ARG A 112 -6.26 23.84 18.20
C ARG A 112 -7.25 22.74 17.79
N PHE A 113 -7.36 21.69 18.60
CA PHE A 113 -8.25 20.55 18.35
C PHE A 113 -9.70 20.95 18.03
N GLU A 114 -10.23 21.96 18.71
CA GLU A 114 -11.61 22.43 18.51
C GLU A 114 -11.90 22.83 17.05
N LEU A 115 -10.90 23.29 16.28
CA LEU A 115 -11.08 23.57 14.86
C LEU A 115 -11.44 22.31 14.06
N ILE A 116 -10.81 21.19 14.39
CA ILE A 116 -11.06 19.90 13.75
C ILE A 116 -12.42 19.36 14.21
N ARG A 117 -12.70 19.41 15.52
CA ARG A 117 -13.98 18.98 16.09
C ARG A 117 -15.16 19.73 15.48
N ASN A 118 -15.05 21.06 15.33
CA ASN A 118 -16.10 21.90 14.76
C ASN A 118 -16.30 21.69 13.26
N ALA A 119 -15.28 21.18 12.55
CA ALA A 119 -15.40 20.87 11.13
C ALA A 119 -16.19 19.57 10.88
N LEU A 120 -16.11 18.60 11.79
CA LEU A 120 -16.67 17.26 11.58
C LEU A 120 -18.05 17.08 12.24
N PRO A 121 -18.96 16.28 11.65
CA PRO A 121 -20.27 15.99 12.24
C PRO A 121 -20.18 15.42 13.66
N PRO A 122 -21.07 15.78 14.60
CA PRO A 122 -21.02 15.32 15.99
C PRO A 122 -21.04 13.79 16.17
N SER A 123 -21.55 13.05 15.19
CA SER A 123 -21.59 11.58 15.17
C SER A 123 -20.21 10.93 15.01
N VAL A 124 -19.23 11.64 14.45
CA VAL A 124 -17.87 11.14 14.21
C VAL A 124 -17.07 11.33 15.48
N LYS A 125 -16.55 10.26 16.09
CA LYS A 125 -15.63 10.40 17.23
C LYS A 125 -14.25 10.80 16.71
N ILE A 126 -13.52 11.58 17.52
CA ILE A 126 -12.17 12.02 17.18
C ILE A 126 -11.27 11.70 18.36
N SER A 127 -10.23 10.93 18.09
CA SER A 127 -9.13 10.64 19.01
C SER A 127 -7.85 11.30 18.50
N ILE A 128 -6.99 11.74 19.42
CA ILE A 128 -5.70 12.35 19.08
C ILE A 128 -4.60 11.65 19.86
N TRP A 129 -3.52 11.33 19.16
CA TRP A 129 -2.22 11.08 19.72
C TRP A 129 -1.27 12.18 19.23
N ASP A 130 -1.00 13.17 20.07
CA ASP A 130 -0.06 14.24 19.78
C ASP A 130 1.32 13.95 20.38
N GLU A 131 2.32 14.72 19.97
CA GLU A 131 3.73 14.45 20.31
C GLU A 131 4.17 12.99 19.98
N ALA A 132 3.53 12.40 18.96
CA ALA A 132 3.61 10.98 18.61
C ALA A 132 4.90 10.58 17.87
N ALA A 133 5.96 11.37 18.05
CA ALA A 133 7.23 11.24 17.36
C ALA A 133 7.85 9.85 17.59
N PRO A 134 7.94 8.99 16.55
CA PRO A 134 8.51 7.67 16.74
C PRO A 134 10.01 7.78 17.01
N LEU A 135 10.51 6.90 17.88
CA LEU A 135 11.94 6.76 18.10
C LEU A 135 12.57 5.84 17.04
N SER A 136 13.80 6.13 16.62
CA SER A 136 14.61 5.22 15.82
C SER A 136 16.10 5.34 16.13
N TYR A 137 16.88 4.34 15.71
CA TYR A 137 18.33 4.42 15.72
C TYR A 137 18.85 5.27 14.55
N LYS A 138 19.95 6.00 14.77
CA LYS A 138 20.58 6.78 13.70
C LYS A 138 21.45 5.88 12.82
N GLY A 139 21.02 5.62 11.58
CA GLY A 139 21.76 4.77 10.65
C GLY A 139 22.12 3.40 11.25
N ASP A 140 23.40 3.02 11.18
CA ASP A 140 23.88 1.73 11.71
C ASP A 140 24.20 1.73 13.21
N GLU A 141 23.83 2.78 13.95
CA GLU A 141 24.10 2.87 15.39
C GLU A 141 23.42 1.76 16.20
N HIS A 142 22.33 1.17 15.73
CA HIS A 142 21.64 0.04 16.38
C HIS A 142 22.55 -1.17 16.67
N MET A 143 23.68 -1.32 15.96
CA MET A 143 24.67 -2.39 16.24
C MET A 143 25.64 -2.02 17.37
N LYS A 144 25.61 -0.79 17.87
CA LYS A 144 26.55 -0.29 18.87
C LYS A 144 25.97 -0.46 20.27
N PRO A 145 26.75 -0.89 21.27
CA PRO A 145 26.28 -1.00 22.66
C PRO A 145 25.75 0.30 23.27
N ASN A 146 26.11 1.45 22.70
CA ASN A 146 25.72 2.79 23.12
C ASN A 146 24.83 3.51 22.10
N ALA A 147 24.07 2.75 21.28
CA ALA A 147 23.13 3.28 20.32
C ALA A 147 22.16 4.27 20.98
N LYS A 148 22.02 5.48 20.43
CA LYS A 148 21.06 6.47 20.92
C LYS A 148 19.80 6.44 20.08
N LEU A 149 18.66 6.57 20.76
CA LEU A 149 17.38 6.81 20.12
C LEU A 149 17.20 8.31 19.86
N HIS A 150 16.55 8.64 18.76
CA HIS A 150 16.17 10.00 18.42
C HIS A 150 14.77 10.01 17.79
N HIS A 151 14.11 11.16 17.85
CA HIS A 151 12.85 11.37 17.15
C HIS A 151 13.04 11.28 15.63
N ASN A 152 12.23 10.46 14.99
CA ASN A 152 12.23 10.24 13.56
C ASN A 152 10.91 10.73 12.96
N THR A 153 10.88 12.00 12.57
CA THR A 153 9.72 12.61 11.91
C THR A 153 9.34 11.91 10.61
N ILE A 154 10.34 11.39 9.88
CA ILE A 154 10.13 10.67 8.62
C ILE A 154 9.38 9.35 8.87
N GLY A 155 9.46 8.80 10.08
CA GLY A 155 8.80 7.56 10.47
C GLY A 155 7.38 7.72 11.03
N LEU A 156 6.76 8.90 11.04
CA LEU A 156 5.49 9.14 11.74
C LEU A 156 4.37 8.15 11.33
N ALA A 157 4.29 7.79 10.05
CA ALA A 157 3.34 6.80 9.53
C ALA A 157 3.50 5.40 10.18
N ARG A 158 4.57 5.13 10.93
CA ARG A 158 4.72 3.89 11.72
C ARG A 158 3.62 3.77 12.76
N GLN A 159 3.19 4.90 13.32
CA GLN A 159 2.19 4.95 14.36
C GLN A 159 0.81 4.48 13.90
N HIS A 160 0.52 4.50 12.58
CA HIS A 160 -0.68 3.87 12.03
C HIS A 160 -0.87 2.44 12.54
N ARG A 161 0.21 1.65 12.60
CA ARG A 161 0.14 0.24 13.01
C ARG A 161 -0.07 0.06 14.51
N PHE A 162 0.39 1.01 15.33
CA PHE A 162 0.11 1.00 16.77
C PHE A 162 -1.36 1.31 17.02
N VAL A 163 -1.89 2.35 16.38
CA VAL A 163 -3.33 2.67 16.41
C VAL A 163 -4.16 1.47 15.96
N VAL A 164 -3.82 0.86 14.82
CA VAL A 164 -4.54 -0.31 14.31
C VAL A 164 -4.45 -1.50 15.27
N LYS A 165 -3.29 -1.76 15.89
CA LYS A 165 -3.14 -2.84 16.88
C LYS A 165 -4.10 -2.65 18.05
N ASP A 166 -4.16 -1.44 18.60
CA ASP A 166 -4.94 -1.15 19.81
C ASP A 166 -6.45 -1.16 19.53
N HIS A 167 -6.84 -0.87 18.28
CA HIS A 167 -8.24 -0.81 17.87
C HIS A 167 -8.67 -1.95 16.94
N LEU A 168 -7.85 -3.00 16.75
CA LEU A 168 -8.06 -4.01 15.71
C LEU A 168 -9.45 -4.64 15.81
N PHE A 169 -9.90 -4.96 17.02
CA PHE A 169 -11.17 -5.63 17.30
C PHE A 169 -12.37 -4.68 17.40
N GLU A 170 -12.13 -3.37 17.40
CA GLU A 170 -13.17 -2.36 17.55
C GLU A 170 -13.77 -1.91 16.22
N TYR A 171 -13.05 -2.08 15.10
CA TYR A 171 -13.46 -1.63 13.77
C TYR A 171 -13.37 -2.74 12.73
N ASP A 172 -14.12 -2.58 11.65
CA ASP A 172 -14.22 -3.58 10.58
C ASP A 172 -13.21 -3.27 9.45
N PHE A 173 -12.89 -1.99 9.26
CA PHE A 173 -12.01 -1.50 8.19
C PHE A 173 -11.12 -0.34 8.67
N PHE A 174 -9.89 -0.29 8.16
CA PHE A 174 -8.90 0.70 8.55
C PHE A 174 -8.40 1.47 7.33
N CYS A 175 -8.44 2.80 7.40
CA CYS A 175 -7.90 3.72 6.41
C CYS A 175 -6.77 4.53 7.05
N ASN A 176 -5.52 4.35 6.62
CA ASN A 176 -4.35 4.96 7.28
C ASN A 176 -3.54 5.80 6.30
N TRP A 177 -3.57 7.13 6.43
CA TRP A 177 -3.09 8.04 5.38
C TRP A 177 -2.28 9.24 5.91
N GLU A 178 -1.47 9.84 5.03
CA GLU A 178 -0.88 11.17 5.24
C GLU A 178 -1.97 12.26 5.14
N ASP A 179 -1.77 13.39 5.80
CA ASP A 179 -2.74 14.50 5.93
C ASP A 179 -3.04 15.26 4.62
N ASP A 180 -2.32 14.99 3.54
CA ASP A 180 -2.57 15.55 2.21
C ASP A 180 -3.21 14.57 1.21
N MET A 181 -3.60 13.38 1.66
CA MET A 181 -4.26 12.34 0.84
C MET A 181 -5.79 12.36 1.00
N VAL A 182 -6.53 12.72 -0.05
CA VAL A 182 -8.00 12.71 -0.05
C VAL A 182 -8.53 11.32 -0.36
N ILE A 183 -9.40 10.80 0.51
CA ILE A 183 -9.95 9.44 0.43
C ILE A 183 -11.48 9.49 0.39
N HIS A 184 -12.08 9.16 -0.75
CA HIS A 184 -13.52 9.07 -0.88
C HIS A 184 -14.08 7.68 -0.54
N GLY A 185 -15.38 7.62 -0.28
CA GLY A 185 -16.08 6.34 -0.08
C GLY A 185 -15.99 5.42 -1.30
N ASP A 186 -15.96 5.96 -2.52
CA ASP A 186 -15.72 5.20 -3.76
C ASP A 186 -14.41 4.37 -3.72
N HIS A 187 -13.37 4.88 -3.07
CA HIS A 187 -12.10 4.14 -2.92
C HIS A 187 -12.28 2.93 -2.00
N ILE A 188 -13.08 3.08 -0.95
CA ILE A 188 -13.35 2.04 0.04
C ILE A 188 -14.23 0.96 -0.56
N GLU A 189 -15.31 1.34 -1.25
CA GLU A 189 -16.16 0.39 -1.97
C GLU A 189 -15.36 -0.43 -2.99
N ASN A 190 -14.56 0.25 -3.84
CA ASN A 190 -13.70 -0.43 -4.80
C ASN A 190 -12.70 -1.37 -4.12
N TYR A 191 -12.10 -0.94 -3.00
CA TYR A 191 -11.18 -1.77 -2.24
C TYR A 191 -11.88 -3.01 -1.66
N LEU A 192 -13.07 -2.86 -1.07
CA LEU A 192 -13.85 -3.94 -0.49
C LEU A 192 -14.33 -4.92 -1.56
N ASP A 193 -14.83 -4.43 -2.68
CA ASP A 193 -15.30 -5.24 -3.81
C ASP A 193 -14.17 -6.10 -4.39
N MET A 194 -13.01 -5.48 -4.65
CA MET A 194 -11.85 -6.21 -5.13
C MET A 194 -11.32 -7.19 -4.08
N THR A 195 -11.30 -6.81 -2.80
CA THR A 195 -10.89 -7.71 -1.71
C THR A 195 -11.78 -8.93 -1.61
N LYS A 196 -13.10 -8.76 -1.70
CA LYS A 196 -14.08 -9.84 -1.73
C LYS A 196 -13.84 -10.79 -2.90
N GLU A 197 -13.56 -10.24 -4.08
CA GLU A 197 -13.24 -11.04 -5.26
C GLU A 197 -11.91 -11.79 -5.11
N LEU A 198 -10.87 -11.17 -4.55
CA LEU A 198 -9.59 -11.83 -4.29
C LEU A 198 -9.72 -12.98 -3.28
N TYR A 199 -10.56 -12.82 -2.25
CA TYR A 199 -10.90 -13.91 -1.34
C TYR A 199 -11.64 -15.04 -2.06
N ARG A 200 -12.65 -14.73 -2.88
CA ARG A 200 -13.37 -15.74 -3.66
C ARG A 200 -12.40 -16.52 -4.57
N LEU A 201 -11.49 -15.83 -5.26
CA LEU A 201 -10.46 -16.48 -6.08
C LEU A 201 -9.53 -17.36 -5.24
N ARG A 202 -9.19 -16.95 -4.02
CA ARG A 202 -8.33 -17.73 -3.11
C ARG A 202 -9.02 -19.02 -2.67
N GLU A 203 -10.31 -19.00 -2.39
CA GLU A 203 -11.06 -20.22 -2.04
C GLU A 203 -11.14 -21.21 -3.20
N LEU A 204 -11.18 -20.73 -4.44
CA LEU A 204 -11.21 -21.56 -5.65
C LEU A 204 -9.82 -22.01 -6.13
N ALA A 205 -8.77 -21.36 -5.65
CA ALA A 205 -7.40 -21.63 -6.08
C ALA A 205 -6.85 -22.94 -5.51
N PRO A 206 -6.01 -23.66 -6.26
CA PRO A 206 -5.32 -24.85 -5.75
C PRO A 206 -4.34 -24.50 -4.62
N ASP A 207 -4.20 -25.43 -3.67
CA ASP A 207 -3.16 -25.39 -2.61
C ASP A 207 -1.76 -25.70 -3.16
N ASP A 208 -1.69 -26.56 -4.18
CA ASP A 208 -0.43 -27.05 -4.73
C ASP A 208 0.39 -25.97 -5.44
N LYS A 209 1.71 -26.13 -5.39
CA LYS A 209 2.63 -25.31 -6.19
C LYS A 209 2.36 -25.58 -7.67
N LEU A 210 1.96 -24.53 -8.39
CA LEU A 210 1.90 -24.57 -9.84
C LEU A 210 3.29 -24.95 -10.40
N ASP A 211 3.33 -25.78 -11.44
CA ASP A 211 4.60 -26.21 -12.05
C ASP A 211 5.41 -25.00 -12.55
N ASN A 212 6.50 -24.71 -11.83
CA ASN A 212 7.43 -23.61 -12.11
C ASN A 212 8.05 -23.68 -13.52
N ARG A 213 7.98 -24.82 -14.22
CA ARG A 213 8.45 -24.94 -15.61
C ARG A 213 7.62 -24.10 -16.60
N GLN A 214 6.46 -23.56 -16.19
CA GLN A 214 5.70 -22.56 -16.95
C GLN A 214 6.19 -21.11 -16.70
N GLY A 215 7.19 -20.93 -15.83
CA GLY A 215 7.50 -19.73 -15.04
C GLY A 215 8.19 -18.52 -15.70
N SER A 216 7.84 -18.17 -16.94
CA SER A 216 8.18 -16.81 -17.45
C SER A 216 7.14 -16.22 -18.42
N ASN A 217 6.22 -17.05 -18.92
CA ASN A 217 5.18 -16.62 -19.87
C ASN A 217 3.78 -16.61 -19.25
N ASN A 218 3.62 -16.91 -17.96
CA ASN A 218 2.31 -17.11 -17.34
C ASN A 218 1.71 -15.82 -16.77
N PHE A 219 1.56 -14.80 -17.61
CA PHE A 219 0.89 -13.53 -17.27
C PHE A 219 -0.66 -13.64 -17.32
N PHE A 220 -1.17 -14.85 -17.50
CA PHE A 220 -2.58 -15.23 -17.47
C PHE A 220 -2.71 -16.64 -16.87
N GLY A 221 -3.94 -17.11 -16.62
CA GLY A 221 -4.21 -18.44 -16.09
C GLY A 221 -4.34 -18.52 -14.56
N PRO A 222 -4.45 -19.74 -14.01
CA PRO A 222 -4.76 -19.93 -12.59
C PRO A 222 -3.66 -19.37 -11.69
N LEU A 223 -4.06 -18.95 -10.50
CA LEU A 223 -3.20 -18.52 -9.41
C LEU A 223 -3.35 -19.50 -8.26
N ASN A 224 -2.29 -19.74 -7.51
CA ASN A 224 -2.38 -20.54 -6.28
C ASN A 224 -2.81 -19.67 -5.08
N LYS A 225 -3.16 -20.30 -3.97
CA LYS A 225 -3.59 -19.60 -2.75
C LYS A 225 -2.52 -18.66 -2.19
N GLU A 226 -1.25 -19.04 -2.22
CA GLU A 226 -0.15 -18.22 -1.68
C GLU A 226 0.09 -16.93 -2.48
N GLN A 227 -0.06 -16.99 -3.80
CA GLN A 227 -0.02 -15.81 -4.67
C GLN A 227 -1.15 -14.86 -4.31
N LEU A 228 -2.39 -15.36 -4.24
CA LEU A 228 -3.59 -14.56 -3.97
C LEU A 228 -3.60 -13.98 -2.55
N LYS A 229 -3.10 -14.73 -1.56
CA LYS A 229 -2.93 -14.27 -0.18
C LYS A 229 -1.99 -13.06 -0.06
N ARG A 230 -1.08 -12.90 -1.03
CA ARG A 230 -0.16 -11.76 -1.13
C ARG A 230 -0.64 -10.71 -2.14
N THR A 231 -1.93 -10.66 -2.45
CA THR A 231 -2.52 -9.61 -3.28
C THR A 231 -3.39 -8.66 -2.46
N LEU A 232 -3.41 -7.40 -2.86
CA LEU A 232 -4.40 -6.44 -2.39
C LEU A 232 -4.75 -5.44 -3.51
N PRO A 233 -5.89 -4.74 -3.40
CA PRO A 233 -6.16 -3.58 -4.24
C PRO A 233 -5.09 -2.50 -4.01
N GLY A 234 -4.59 -1.93 -5.11
CA GLY A 234 -3.57 -0.88 -5.11
C GLY A 234 -4.14 0.50 -5.36
N PHE A 235 -3.33 1.52 -5.13
CA PHE A 235 -3.63 2.90 -5.44
C PHE A 235 -2.45 3.58 -6.15
N ILE A 236 -2.75 4.66 -6.86
CA ILE A 236 -1.81 5.55 -7.54
C ILE A 236 -2.02 6.98 -7.07
N ARG A 237 -0.98 7.59 -6.52
CA ARG A 237 -1.03 9.01 -6.19
C ARG A 237 -1.02 9.86 -7.45
N VAL A 238 -1.91 10.84 -7.46
CA VAL A 238 -2.01 11.84 -8.52
C VAL A 238 -2.06 13.24 -7.93
N GLU A 239 -1.52 14.20 -8.66
CA GLU A 239 -1.65 15.62 -8.38
C GLU A 239 -2.33 16.32 -9.55
N ALA A 240 -2.94 17.47 -9.26
CA ALA A 240 -3.43 18.38 -10.27
C ALA A 240 -2.27 19.21 -10.84
N LEU A 241 -2.18 19.26 -12.16
CA LEU A 241 -1.27 20.07 -12.94
C LEU A 241 -1.75 21.53 -12.93
N LEU A 242 -1.18 22.33 -12.03
CA LEU A 242 -1.64 23.71 -11.78
C LEU A 242 -1.10 24.71 -12.81
N ASP A 243 0.18 24.57 -13.17
CA ASP A 243 0.87 25.44 -14.13
C ASP A 243 1.68 24.56 -15.08
N GLU A 244 1.10 24.29 -16.24
CA GLU A 244 1.67 23.40 -17.25
C GLU A 244 2.82 24.07 -18.02
N GLU A 245 2.80 25.39 -18.15
CA GLU A 245 3.84 26.13 -18.86
C GLU A 245 5.15 26.11 -18.06
N THR A 246 5.07 26.38 -16.75
CA THR A 246 6.24 26.40 -15.88
C THR A 246 6.62 25.01 -15.39
N TYR A 247 5.64 24.20 -14.98
CA TYR A 247 5.84 22.91 -14.29
C TYR A 247 5.14 21.73 -14.99
N GLY A 248 5.09 21.77 -16.32
CA GLY A 248 4.53 20.70 -17.15
C GLY A 248 5.09 19.29 -16.91
N THR A 249 4.44 18.32 -17.55
CA THR A 249 4.84 16.91 -17.53
C THR A 249 5.99 16.61 -18.49
N GLN A 250 6.38 15.34 -18.62
CA GLN A 250 7.39 14.94 -19.58
C GLN A 250 7.04 15.39 -21.01
N PRO A 251 7.99 15.96 -21.78
CA PRO A 251 7.73 16.40 -23.16
C PRO A 251 7.61 15.23 -24.13
N GLU A 252 8.33 14.15 -23.85
CA GLU A 252 8.32 12.91 -24.61
C GLU A 252 7.86 11.79 -23.69
N LEU A 253 6.97 10.95 -24.20
CA LEU A 253 6.50 9.77 -23.48
C LEU A 253 7.52 8.64 -23.60
N ASP A 254 7.45 7.69 -22.67
CA ASP A 254 8.11 6.39 -22.82
C ASP A 254 7.75 5.76 -24.19
N PRO A 255 8.63 4.92 -24.77
CA PRO A 255 8.52 4.40 -26.14
C PRO A 255 7.31 3.48 -26.41
N VAL A 256 6.48 3.22 -25.41
CA VAL A 256 5.21 2.51 -25.58
C VAL A 256 4.21 3.48 -26.24
N PRO A 257 3.66 3.17 -27.42
CA PRO A 257 2.75 4.07 -28.11
C PRO A 257 1.45 4.22 -27.32
N VAL A 258 0.89 5.42 -27.39
CA VAL A 258 -0.43 5.75 -26.83
C VAL A 258 -1.47 5.40 -27.89
N LYS A 259 -2.22 4.31 -27.70
CA LYS A 259 -3.47 4.08 -28.43
C LYS A 259 -4.54 5.03 -27.87
N GLU A 260 -5.64 5.27 -28.59
CA GLU A 260 -6.87 5.96 -28.14
C GLU A 260 -6.85 6.34 -26.66
N ARG A 261 -6.93 7.64 -26.33
CA ARG A 261 -6.86 8.13 -24.95
C ARG A 261 -8.27 8.13 -24.36
N PRO A 262 -8.77 7.02 -23.76
CA PRO A 262 -10.05 7.10 -23.08
C PRO A 262 -9.93 8.12 -21.95
N GLU A 263 -10.99 8.88 -21.79
CA GLU A 263 -11.10 9.81 -20.69
C GLU A 263 -11.36 9.02 -19.40
N ILE A 264 -10.43 9.11 -18.45
CA ILE A 264 -10.67 8.60 -17.10
C ILE A 264 -11.52 9.62 -16.36
N ASP A 265 -12.64 9.19 -15.78
CA ASP A 265 -13.45 10.05 -14.91
C ASP A 265 -12.65 10.42 -13.65
N PRO A 266 -12.27 11.69 -13.43
CA PRO A 266 -11.51 12.09 -12.25
C PRO A 266 -12.40 12.21 -11.00
N LYS A 267 -13.73 12.16 -11.13
CA LYS A 267 -14.67 12.41 -10.04
C LYS A 267 -14.47 11.51 -8.82
N PRO A 268 -14.33 10.17 -8.96
CA PRO A 268 -14.17 9.30 -7.80
C PRO A 268 -12.91 9.60 -6.99
N CYS A 269 -11.84 10.07 -7.66
CA CYS A 269 -10.57 10.36 -7.02
C CYS A 269 -10.46 11.78 -6.47
N CYS A 270 -10.69 12.75 -7.36
CA CYS A 270 -9.99 14.01 -7.25
C CYS A 270 -10.93 15.22 -7.25
N HIS A 271 -12.24 14.99 -7.31
CA HIS A 271 -13.23 16.07 -7.14
C HIS A 271 -13.55 16.25 -5.67
N LEU A 272 -13.39 17.48 -5.19
CA LEU A 272 -13.80 17.89 -3.85
C LEU A 272 -15.30 18.20 -3.88
N ARG A 273 -16.06 17.62 -2.96
CA ARG A 273 -17.50 17.87 -2.82
C ARG A 273 -17.77 19.24 -2.21
N ASN A 274 -16.89 19.70 -1.33
CA ASN A 274 -17.00 21.02 -0.75
C ASN A 274 -16.08 22.02 -1.47
N GLU A 275 -16.69 22.87 -2.31
CA GLU A 275 -16.00 23.93 -3.05
C GLU A 275 -15.27 24.92 -2.13
N SER A 276 -15.66 25.04 -0.86
CA SER A 276 -14.95 25.91 0.10
C SER A 276 -13.52 25.45 0.40
N PHE A 277 -13.17 24.21 0.05
CA PHE A 277 -11.81 23.67 0.16
C PHE A 277 -10.97 23.87 -1.09
N ALA A 278 -11.60 24.34 -2.16
CA ALA A 278 -10.90 24.66 -3.38
C ALA A 278 -10.07 25.92 -3.18
N SER A 279 -8.91 25.94 -3.82
CA SER A 279 -8.02 27.10 -3.85
C SER A 279 -7.28 27.12 -5.19
N PRO A 280 -6.57 28.20 -5.53
CA PRO A 280 -5.70 28.21 -6.70
C PRO A 280 -4.65 27.09 -6.70
N THR A 281 -4.28 26.59 -5.52
CA THR A 281 -3.33 25.48 -5.35
C THR A 281 -4.01 24.12 -5.16
N ARG A 282 -5.35 24.07 -5.14
CA ARG A 282 -6.15 22.86 -4.97
C ARG A 282 -7.49 23.02 -5.72
N PRO A 283 -7.55 22.71 -7.02
CA PRO A 283 -8.80 22.83 -7.78
C PRO A 283 -9.90 21.92 -7.22
N ALA A 284 -11.15 22.40 -7.25
CA ALA A 284 -12.32 21.64 -6.82
C ALA A 284 -12.55 20.39 -7.69
N ALA A 285 -12.39 20.55 -9.01
CA ALA A 285 -12.73 19.51 -9.98
C ALA A 285 -11.68 19.46 -11.11
N PRO A 286 -10.45 18.99 -10.84
CA PRO A 286 -9.43 18.86 -11.87
C PRO A 286 -9.91 17.92 -12.99
N LEU A 287 -9.64 18.31 -14.24
CA LEU A 287 -9.89 17.47 -15.41
C LEU A 287 -8.87 16.34 -15.49
N SER A 288 -9.26 15.22 -16.13
CA SER A 288 -8.42 14.03 -16.29
C SER A 288 -7.07 14.31 -16.98
N ASN A 289 -7.07 15.18 -17.99
CA ASN A 289 -5.88 15.63 -18.72
C ASN A 289 -4.99 16.61 -17.92
N LYS A 290 -5.47 17.06 -16.75
CA LYS A 290 -4.74 17.87 -15.78
C LYS A 290 -4.32 17.06 -14.55
N LEU A 291 -4.44 15.73 -14.58
CA LEU A 291 -3.89 14.87 -13.55
C LEU A 291 -2.58 14.22 -14.01
N PHE A 292 -1.60 14.17 -13.12
CA PHE A 292 -0.32 13.52 -13.38
C PHE A 292 0.17 12.72 -12.18
N MET A 293 1.05 11.75 -12.46
CA MET A 293 1.76 10.92 -11.47
C MET A 293 3.28 11.10 -11.62
N TRP A 294 4.05 10.83 -10.56
CA TRP A 294 5.50 11.05 -10.55
C TRP A 294 6.35 9.88 -10.05
N GLU A 295 5.74 8.82 -9.52
CA GLU A 295 6.43 7.73 -8.82
C GLU A 295 6.50 6.43 -9.62
N VAL A 296 5.67 6.32 -10.65
CA VAL A 296 5.54 5.11 -11.46
C VAL A 296 5.45 5.48 -12.93
N GLY A 297 6.15 4.70 -13.75
CA GLY A 297 6.12 4.82 -15.22
C GLY A 297 5.89 3.45 -15.85
N ILE A 298 5.50 3.46 -17.13
CA ILE A 298 5.15 2.23 -17.87
C ILE A 298 6.33 1.25 -17.95
N LYS A 299 7.57 1.74 -17.86
CA LYS A 299 8.79 0.93 -17.80
C LYS A 299 8.86 0.03 -16.56
N ALA A 300 8.31 0.44 -15.41
CA ALA A 300 8.45 -0.28 -14.14
C ALA A 300 7.36 -1.35 -13.95
N VAL A 301 6.22 -1.19 -14.60
CA VAL A 301 5.02 -1.99 -14.34
C VAL A 301 4.75 -3.03 -15.42
N GLY A 302 3.93 -4.02 -15.07
CA GLY A 302 3.42 -5.00 -16.02
C GLY A 302 1.93 -5.20 -15.76
N ILE A 303 1.28 -5.93 -16.65
CA ILE A 303 -0.14 -6.22 -16.54
C ILE A 303 -0.37 -7.73 -16.45
N ARG A 304 -1.46 -8.14 -15.83
CA ARG A 304 -1.84 -9.54 -15.70
C ARG A 304 -3.31 -9.69 -16.09
N HIS A 305 -3.62 -10.76 -16.80
CA HIS A 305 -5.01 -11.22 -16.89
C HIS A 305 -5.30 -12.10 -15.69
N MET A 306 -6.26 -11.71 -14.86
CA MET A 306 -6.72 -12.55 -13.75
C MET A 306 -7.36 -13.83 -14.30
N PRO A 307 -7.56 -14.88 -13.48
CA PRO A 307 -8.23 -16.11 -13.94
C PRO A 307 -9.55 -15.81 -14.66
N ASP A 308 -9.92 -16.64 -15.66
CA ASP A 308 -11.06 -16.36 -16.55
C ASP A 308 -12.40 -16.30 -15.78
N GLU A 309 -12.48 -16.97 -14.63
CA GLU A 309 -13.59 -16.92 -13.67
C GLU A 309 -13.63 -15.63 -12.83
N SER A 310 -12.61 -14.76 -12.92
CA SER A 310 -12.54 -13.51 -12.18
C SER A 310 -13.31 -12.38 -12.85
N ASN A 311 -13.97 -11.54 -12.04
CA ASN A 311 -14.56 -10.30 -12.52
C ASN A 311 -13.56 -9.13 -12.67
N LEU A 312 -12.28 -9.32 -12.33
CA LEU A 312 -11.27 -8.26 -12.38
C LEU A 312 -10.67 -8.06 -13.78
N GLY A 313 -10.73 -9.08 -14.64
CA GLY A 313 -10.18 -9.05 -15.99
C GLY A 313 -8.69 -8.71 -16.02
N TRP A 314 -8.33 -7.67 -16.77
CA TRP A 314 -6.94 -7.18 -16.83
C TRP A 314 -6.64 -6.21 -15.69
N VAL A 315 -5.52 -6.46 -15.02
CA VAL A 315 -5.02 -5.61 -13.92
C VAL A 315 -3.60 -5.15 -14.21
N LEU A 316 -3.30 -3.92 -13.83
CA LEU A 316 -1.94 -3.45 -13.63
C LEU A 316 -1.38 -4.12 -12.37
N LEU A 317 -0.24 -4.80 -12.51
CA LEU A 317 0.48 -5.44 -11.41
C LEU A 317 1.65 -4.58 -10.94
N GLN A 318 1.57 -4.15 -9.69
CA GLN A 318 2.71 -3.59 -8.97
C GLN A 318 3.31 -4.68 -8.09
N ARG A 319 4.39 -5.29 -8.61
CA ARG A 319 5.05 -6.43 -7.98
C ARG A 319 5.65 -6.06 -6.63
N GLY A 320 5.55 -6.98 -5.68
CA GLY A 320 6.42 -7.04 -4.52
C GLY A 320 7.87 -7.42 -4.90
N PRO A 321 8.81 -7.44 -3.95
CA PRO A 321 10.19 -7.85 -4.14
C PRO A 321 10.22 -9.32 -4.53
N SER A 322 10.62 -9.59 -5.76
CA SER A 322 11.28 -10.87 -6.00
C SER A 322 12.61 -10.80 -5.26
N ARG A 323 12.82 -11.57 -4.19
CA ARG A 323 14.19 -11.80 -3.73
C ARG A 323 14.95 -12.51 -4.87
N GLY A 324 16.26 -12.52 -4.77
CA GLY A 324 17.06 -13.59 -5.38
C GLY A 324 16.64 -14.96 -4.83
N LYS A 325 17.56 -15.92 -4.75
CA LYS A 325 17.32 -17.35 -4.44
C LYS A 325 16.49 -17.70 -3.16
N ASP A 326 16.07 -16.72 -2.35
CA ASP A 326 15.40 -16.89 -1.05
C ASP A 326 13.90 -16.50 -1.03
N VAL A 327 13.29 -16.09 -2.16
CA VAL A 327 11.82 -16.05 -2.27
C VAL A 327 11.42 -17.34 -2.96
N VAL A 328 10.51 -18.07 -2.33
CA VAL A 328 9.89 -19.23 -2.95
C VAL A 328 9.11 -18.69 -4.15
N ASP A 329 9.44 -19.18 -5.35
CA ASP A 329 8.89 -18.66 -6.62
C ASP A 329 7.35 -18.65 -6.65
N ASP A 330 6.71 -19.46 -5.82
CA ASP A 330 5.26 -19.57 -5.66
C ASP A 330 4.59 -18.38 -4.95
N HIS A 331 5.33 -17.42 -4.39
CA HIS A 331 4.74 -16.25 -3.73
C HIS A 331 4.49 -15.05 -4.66
N THR A 332 5.09 -15.04 -5.86
CA THR A 332 5.04 -13.88 -6.76
C THR A 332 4.18 -14.19 -7.98
N MET A 333 3.36 -13.22 -8.41
CA MET A 333 2.62 -13.34 -9.67
C MET A 333 3.49 -12.88 -10.83
N SER A 334 3.43 -13.62 -11.93
CA SER A 334 4.00 -13.17 -13.20
C SER A 334 3.08 -12.16 -13.89
N ASP A 335 3.69 -11.23 -14.62
CA ASP A 335 3.03 -10.22 -15.43
C ASP A 335 3.62 -10.15 -16.84
N TYR A 336 2.85 -9.53 -17.74
CA TYR A 336 3.27 -9.11 -19.05
C TYR A 336 3.91 -7.73 -18.94
N TRP A 337 5.23 -7.69 -19.08
CA TRP A 337 5.97 -6.44 -19.08
C TRP A 337 6.00 -5.84 -20.49
N SER A 338 5.87 -4.52 -20.61
CA SER A 338 5.88 -3.80 -21.89
C SER A 338 7.09 -4.17 -22.78
N ASN A 339 8.25 -4.45 -22.19
CA ASN A 339 9.44 -4.80 -22.95
C ASN A 339 9.64 -6.31 -23.21
N GLN A 340 8.58 -7.11 -23.29
CA GLN A 340 8.71 -8.49 -23.77
C GLN A 340 9.42 -8.48 -25.14
N LEU A 341 10.42 -9.36 -25.30
CA LEU A 341 11.23 -9.48 -26.53
C LEU A 341 11.98 -8.19 -26.95
N ASN A 342 12.33 -7.31 -26.01
CA ASN A 342 13.01 -6.03 -26.28
C ASN A 342 12.22 -5.10 -27.22
N LYS A 343 10.89 -5.17 -27.17
CA LYS A 343 10.01 -4.43 -28.10
C LYS A 343 10.08 -2.91 -27.97
N TYR A 344 10.11 -2.38 -26.74
CA TYR A 344 9.97 -0.94 -26.49
C TYR A 344 11.18 -0.32 -25.79
N PHE A 345 11.85 -1.05 -24.90
CA PHE A 345 12.95 -0.55 -24.09
C PHE A 345 14.26 -1.28 -24.40
N LYS A 346 15.38 -0.55 -24.34
CA LYS A 346 16.71 -1.15 -24.45
C LYS A 346 17.21 -1.63 -23.09
N GLU A 347 16.77 -1.00 -22.01
CA GLU A 347 17.21 -1.34 -20.66
C GLU A 347 16.34 -2.44 -20.04
N ARG A 348 16.90 -3.08 -19.01
CA ARG A 348 16.18 -4.04 -18.17
C ARG A 348 15.08 -3.35 -17.35
N ARG A 349 14.07 -4.14 -16.98
CA ARG A 349 13.00 -3.69 -16.09
C ARG A 349 13.63 -3.22 -14.77
N PRO A 350 13.24 -2.05 -14.25
CA PRO A 350 13.62 -1.65 -12.90
C PRO A 350 13.25 -2.73 -11.88
N SER A 351 14.10 -2.90 -10.87
CA SER A 351 13.80 -3.81 -9.77
C SER A 351 12.53 -3.37 -9.03
N SER A 352 11.72 -4.32 -8.56
CA SER A 352 10.52 -4.00 -7.77
C SER A 352 10.83 -3.40 -6.41
N ILE A 353 12.09 -3.42 -5.96
CA ILE A 353 12.56 -2.68 -4.77
C ILE A 353 13.10 -1.29 -5.09
N SER A 354 13.12 -0.89 -6.37
CA SER A 354 13.62 0.43 -6.75
C SER A 354 12.61 1.50 -6.38
N PHE A 355 13.05 2.48 -5.59
CA PHE A 355 12.26 3.68 -5.26
C PHE A 355 11.68 4.41 -6.47
N HIS A 356 12.32 4.29 -7.64
CA HIS A 356 11.85 4.93 -8.87
C HIS A 356 10.78 4.12 -9.62
N GLY A 357 10.51 2.89 -9.18
CA GLY A 357 9.50 2.01 -9.79
C GLY A 357 8.41 1.57 -8.82
N ILE A 358 8.52 1.93 -7.53
CA ILE A 358 7.49 1.68 -6.52
C ILE A 358 6.63 2.92 -6.42
N ASN A 359 5.38 2.78 -6.84
CA ASN A 359 4.35 3.78 -6.62
C ASN A 359 4.07 3.89 -5.12
N ASN A 360 4.48 4.96 -4.45
CA ASN A 360 4.12 5.11 -3.05
C ASN A 360 2.66 5.58 -2.97
N GLN A 361 1.92 5.13 -1.95
CA GLN A 361 0.51 5.47 -1.83
C GLN A 361 0.26 6.61 -0.85
N GLY A 362 1.22 6.92 0.02
CA GLY A 362 1.01 7.87 1.12
C GLY A 362 0.07 7.32 2.20
N GLY A 363 -0.12 6.00 2.24
CA GLY A 363 -1.00 5.31 3.16
C GLY A 363 -1.42 3.92 2.68
N TRP A 364 -2.32 3.30 3.41
CA TRP A 364 -2.87 1.98 3.08
C TRP A 364 -4.25 1.78 3.69
N MET A 365 -4.99 0.84 3.12
CA MET A 365 -6.25 0.32 3.62
C MET A 365 -6.14 -1.16 3.89
N GLY A 366 -6.98 -1.66 4.80
CA GLY A 366 -7.15 -3.09 5.04
C GLY A 366 -8.39 -3.37 5.86
N THR A 367 -9.07 -4.47 5.55
CA THR A 367 -10.07 -5.03 6.46
C THR A 367 -9.39 -5.56 7.72
N GLN A 368 -10.13 -5.61 8.82
CA GLN A 368 -9.67 -6.26 10.07
C GLN A 368 -9.08 -7.65 9.78
N ARG A 369 -9.78 -8.46 8.98
CA ARG A 369 -9.35 -9.80 8.58
C ARG A 369 -8.04 -9.80 7.80
N GLN A 370 -7.92 -8.95 6.76
CA GLN A 370 -6.67 -8.86 6.00
C GLN A 370 -5.50 -8.48 6.90
N ILE A 371 -5.69 -7.53 7.81
CA ILE A 371 -4.65 -7.08 8.73
C ILE A 371 -4.25 -8.21 9.68
N TRP A 372 -5.21 -8.99 10.18
CA TRP A 372 -4.94 -10.16 11.00
C TRP A 372 -4.15 -11.21 10.22
N GLU A 373 -4.60 -11.59 9.03
CA GLU A 373 -3.88 -12.52 8.15
C GLU A 373 -2.48 -12.02 7.81
N TRP A 374 -2.33 -10.71 7.56
CA TRP A 374 -1.03 -10.09 7.35
C TRP A 374 -0.13 -10.28 8.56
N HIS A 375 -0.67 -10.09 9.76
CA HIS A 375 0.09 -10.23 10.98
C HIS A 375 0.46 -11.67 11.32
N THR A 376 -0.45 -12.62 11.15
CA THR A 376 -0.25 -14.01 11.60
C THR A 376 0.37 -14.91 10.54
N GLU A 377 0.13 -14.66 9.26
CA GLU A 377 0.41 -15.64 8.20
C GLU A 377 1.24 -15.09 7.04
N VAL A 378 1.08 -13.80 6.67
CA VAL A 378 1.68 -13.27 5.45
C VAL A 378 3.02 -12.59 5.72
N CYS A 379 3.10 -11.72 6.73
CA CYS A 379 4.25 -10.88 7.01
C CYS A 379 5.21 -11.56 7.99
N PRO A 380 6.45 -11.87 7.59
CA PRO A 380 7.44 -12.41 8.53
C PRO A 380 7.72 -11.41 9.66
N GLY A 381 7.59 -11.86 10.91
CA GLY A 381 7.76 -11.03 12.11
C GLY A 381 6.56 -10.13 12.45
N GLY A 382 5.43 -10.33 11.77
CA GLY A 382 4.19 -9.61 12.02
C GLY A 382 4.06 -8.28 11.27
N PHE A 383 2.82 -7.94 10.95
CA PHE A 383 2.44 -6.64 10.39
C PHE A 383 2.22 -5.57 11.47
N LEU A 384 1.57 -5.95 12.56
CA LEU A 384 1.33 -5.11 13.74
C LEU A 384 2.45 -5.28 14.79
N PRO A 385 2.70 -4.26 15.63
CA PRO A 385 3.67 -4.36 16.73
C PRO A 385 3.18 -5.28 17.88
N PRO A 386 4.08 -5.81 18.74
CA PRO A 386 5.54 -5.67 18.68
C PRO A 386 6.12 -6.39 17.46
N TYR A 387 7.22 -5.84 16.94
CA TYR A 387 7.89 -6.39 15.77
C TYR A 387 8.96 -7.39 16.21
N GLU A 388 8.83 -8.64 15.80
CA GLU A 388 9.65 -9.71 16.37
C GLU A 388 10.96 -9.97 15.60
N ALA A 389 11.99 -10.36 16.35
CA ALA A 389 13.24 -10.89 15.82
C ALA A 389 13.02 -12.27 15.17
N PRO A 390 13.84 -12.70 14.19
CA PRO A 390 15.00 -12.02 13.61
C PRO A 390 14.62 -11.06 12.46
N HIS A 391 13.31 -10.89 12.20
CA HIS A 391 12.87 -10.17 11.03
C HIS A 391 13.03 -8.66 11.21
N TYR A 392 12.62 -8.12 12.34
CA TYR A 392 12.97 -6.76 12.66
C TYR A 392 14.27 -6.75 13.46
N ARG A 393 15.12 -5.75 13.25
CA ARG A 393 16.38 -5.63 14.01
C ARG A 393 16.04 -5.32 15.46
N PHE A 394 15.91 -6.37 16.27
CA PHE A 394 15.71 -6.41 17.73
C PHE A 394 14.43 -5.73 18.29
N ASP A 395 13.84 -4.75 17.61
CA ASP A 395 12.68 -3.99 18.13
C ASP A 395 11.83 -3.22 17.07
N GLY A 396 12.22 -3.23 15.79
CA GLY A 396 11.53 -2.46 14.73
C GLY A 396 11.78 -0.95 14.76
N LEU A 397 12.84 -0.51 15.44
CA LEU A 397 13.32 0.87 15.48
C LEU A 397 14.39 1.18 14.42
N ASP A 398 14.61 0.29 13.46
CA ASP A 398 15.52 0.53 12.36
C ASP A 398 15.06 1.70 11.48
N MET A 399 16.02 2.51 11.03
CA MET A 399 15.71 3.71 10.27
C MET A 399 15.13 3.33 8.92
N ARG A 400 13.81 3.44 8.81
CA ARG A 400 13.06 3.32 7.57
C ARG A 400 12.47 4.68 7.19
N ASN A 401 12.35 4.93 5.89
CA ASN A 401 11.74 6.16 5.39
C ASN A 401 10.21 6.14 5.52
N VAL A 402 9.57 7.27 5.23
CA VAL A 402 8.12 7.42 5.32
C VAL A 402 7.40 6.40 4.46
N GLU A 403 7.92 6.15 3.25
CA GLU A 403 7.33 5.23 2.28
C GLU A 403 7.31 3.78 2.76
N TRP A 404 8.23 3.40 3.64
CA TRP A 404 8.15 2.13 4.37
C TRP A 404 6.90 2.09 5.22
N TRP A 405 6.68 3.08 6.06
CA TRP A 405 5.60 3.02 7.03
C TRP A 405 4.22 3.38 6.47
N SER A 406 4.15 4.24 5.45
CA SER A 406 2.91 4.66 4.78
C SER A 406 2.41 3.64 3.76
N GLY A 407 2.59 2.33 4.02
CA GLY A 407 2.00 1.26 3.20
C GLY A 407 2.70 0.97 1.88
N GLY A 408 3.82 1.63 1.56
CA GLY A 408 4.68 1.27 0.44
C GLY A 408 5.60 0.11 0.83
N ILE A 409 6.78 0.43 1.33
CA ILE A 409 7.93 -0.45 1.35
C ILE A 409 7.81 -1.56 2.42
N SER A 410 6.95 -1.40 3.43
CA SER A 410 6.68 -2.43 4.45
C SER A 410 5.58 -3.44 4.11
N LEU A 411 4.59 -3.05 3.31
CA LEU A 411 3.64 -3.99 2.70
C LEU A 411 4.30 -4.65 1.49
N VAL A 412 5.11 -3.88 0.75
CA VAL A 412 5.50 -4.23 -0.61
C VAL A 412 7.00 -4.54 -0.73
N THR A 413 7.92 -4.47 0.27
CA THR A 413 9.38 -4.73 0.01
C THR A 413 10.33 -5.28 1.11
N ALA A 414 11.40 -5.96 0.66
CA ALA A 414 12.63 -6.40 1.37
C ALA A 414 12.50 -7.56 2.38
N ARG A 415 13.65 -7.99 2.95
CA ARG A 415 13.87 -9.22 3.75
C ARG A 415 12.86 -9.47 4.89
N HIS A 416 12.06 -8.48 5.27
CA HIS A 416 11.25 -8.48 6.49
C HIS A 416 9.85 -7.87 6.27
N ALA A 417 9.39 -7.80 5.02
CA ALA A 417 8.05 -7.34 4.67
C ALA A 417 7.17 -8.46 4.12
N CYS A 418 5.89 -8.12 3.95
CA CYS A 418 4.81 -9.00 3.54
C CYS A 418 4.88 -9.47 2.07
N ASN A 419 5.79 -8.93 1.25
CA ASN A 419 5.83 -9.17 -0.20
C ASN A 419 4.46 -9.03 -0.89
N MET A 420 3.68 -8.03 -0.46
CA MET A 420 2.37 -7.81 -1.05
C MET A 420 2.52 -7.30 -2.49
N GLN A 421 1.60 -7.72 -3.33
CA GLN A 421 1.47 -7.34 -4.73
C GLN A 421 0.17 -6.56 -4.89
N ARG A 422 0.25 -5.41 -5.55
CA ARG A 422 -0.90 -4.51 -5.64
C ARG A 422 -1.52 -4.59 -7.01
N LEU A 423 -2.84 -4.70 -7.04
CA LEU A 423 -3.65 -4.85 -8.23
C LEU A 423 -4.44 -3.58 -8.48
N ILE A 424 -4.32 -3.04 -9.68
CA ILE A 424 -5.09 -1.87 -10.13
C ILE A 424 -5.88 -2.32 -11.35
N SER A 425 -7.22 -2.32 -11.27
CA SER A 425 -8.06 -2.73 -12.40
C SER A 425 -7.84 -1.81 -13.60
N LEU A 426 -7.76 -2.40 -14.80
CA LEU A 426 -7.72 -1.65 -16.05
C LEU A 426 -9.13 -1.38 -16.61
N GLU A 427 -10.20 -1.80 -15.95
CA GLU A 427 -11.55 -1.37 -16.31
C GLU A 427 -11.68 0.15 -16.07
N PRO A 428 -12.09 0.98 -17.05
CA PRO A 428 -12.05 2.44 -16.91
C PRO A 428 -12.75 2.99 -15.65
N SER A 429 -13.94 2.44 -15.34
CA SER A 429 -14.76 2.81 -14.18
C SER A 429 -14.06 2.51 -12.85
N ARG A 430 -13.31 1.40 -12.77
CA ARG A 430 -12.55 0.98 -11.58
C ARG A 430 -11.18 1.64 -11.51
N PHE A 431 -10.52 1.87 -12.65
CA PHE A 431 -9.20 2.50 -12.72
C PHE A 431 -9.22 3.89 -12.05
N ALA A 432 -10.26 4.69 -12.31
CA ALA A 432 -10.49 5.97 -11.65
C ALA A 432 -10.48 5.87 -10.12
N ARG A 433 -11.09 4.81 -9.56
CA ARG A 433 -11.18 4.54 -8.11
C ARG A 433 -9.88 4.01 -7.50
N HIS A 434 -8.85 3.79 -8.32
CA HIS A 434 -7.50 3.50 -7.86
C HIS A 434 -6.61 4.75 -7.81
N LEU A 435 -7.07 5.89 -8.30
CA LEU A 435 -6.31 7.14 -8.21
C LEU A 435 -6.59 7.82 -6.87
N LEU A 436 -5.57 8.37 -6.22
CA LEU A 436 -5.69 9.09 -4.96
C LEU A 436 -5.16 10.51 -5.11
N TYR A 437 -5.99 11.48 -4.75
CA TYR A 437 -5.64 12.88 -4.89
C TYR A 437 -4.72 13.34 -3.76
N HIS A 438 -3.47 13.61 -4.10
CA HIS A 438 -2.50 14.26 -3.22
C HIS A 438 -2.71 15.78 -3.30
N SER A 439 -3.56 16.28 -2.41
CA SER A 439 -4.15 17.63 -2.46
C SER A 439 -3.19 18.78 -2.19
N ALA A 440 -1.93 18.49 -1.83
CA ALA A 440 -0.90 19.50 -1.63
C ALA A 440 -0.36 20.08 -2.95
N ASN A 441 -0.52 19.38 -4.09
CA ASN A 441 -0.10 19.80 -5.43
C ASN A 441 1.28 20.48 -5.44
N ASN A 442 2.25 19.85 -4.81
CA ASN A 442 3.56 20.43 -4.51
C ASN A 442 4.71 19.69 -5.19
N LYS A 443 4.47 18.49 -5.74
CA LYS A 443 5.53 17.69 -6.36
C LYS A 443 6.06 18.33 -7.63
N GLN A 444 5.20 19.03 -8.36
CA GLN A 444 5.61 19.84 -9.52
C GLN A 444 6.71 20.85 -9.19
N ARG A 445 6.58 21.54 -8.04
CA ARG A 445 7.56 22.55 -7.57
C ARG A 445 8.78 21.89 -6.94
N GLN A 446 8.57 20.87 -6.10
CA GLN A 446 9.64 20.16 -5.40
C GLN A 446 10.56 19.39 -6.35
N LEU A 447 9.99 18.79 -7.39
CA LEU A 447 10.67 17.89 -8.32
C LEU A 447 10.72 18.50 -9.73
N GLN A 448 10.76 19.83 -9.85
CA GLN A 448 10.86 20.53 -11.13
C GLN A 448 12.06 20.08 -12.00
N PHE A 449 13.12 19.57 -11.38
CA PHE A 449 14.29 19.02 -12.11
C PHE A 449 14.08 17.58 -12.59
N LYS A 450 12.96 16.96 -12.22
CA LYS A 450 12.56 15.59 -12.59
C LYS A 450 11.30 15.58 -13.47
N LYS A 451 11.04 16.65 -14.24
CA LYS A 451 9.90 16.72 -15.18
C LYS A 451 9.72 15.47 -16.04
N LYS A 452 10.83 14.82 -16.43
CA LYS A 452 10.84 13.55 -17.20
C LYS A 452 10.21 12.35 -16.48
N THR A 453 9.91 12.45 -15.19
CA THR A 453 9.22 11.39 -14.43
C THR A 453 7.74 11.68 -14.25
N PHE A 454 7.26 12.85 -14.69
CA PHE A 454 5.86 13.23 -14.58
C PHE A 454 5.10 12.74 -15.81
N VAL A 455 4.13 11.84 -15.59
CA VAL A 455 3.30 11.27 -16.65
C VAL A 455 1.85 11.65 -16.41
N LYS A 456 1.16 12.17 -17.42
CA LYS A 456 -0.28 12.41 -17.31
C LYS A 456 -1.02 11.09 -17.17
N VAL A 457 -2.08 11.08 -16.37
CA VAL A 457 -2.86 9.85 -16.09
C VAL A 457 -3.40 9.24 -17.37
N ASN A 458 -4.00 10.04 -18.27
CA ASN A 458 -4.56 9.52 -19.53
C ASN A 458 -3.48 8.94 -20.46
N ASP A 459 -2.28 9.55 -20.50
CA ASP A 459 -1.17 9.03 -21.30
C ASP A 459 -0.68 7.69 -20.73
N PHE A 460 -0.49 7.61 -19.41
CA PHE A 460 -0.09 6.37 -18.74
C PHE A 460 -1.12 5.24 -18.94
N TYR A 461 -2.41 5.54 -18.74
CA TYR A 461 -3.47 4.55 -18.92
C TYR A 461 -3.57 4.07 -20.37
N ALA A 462 -3.48 4.97 -21.34
CA ALA A 462 -3.45 4.59 -22.75
C ALA A 462 -2.22 3.75 -23.13
N GLN A 463 -1.05 4.00 -22.54
CA GLN A 463 0.11 3.11 -22.67
C GLN A 463 -0.17 1.72 -22.08
N LEU A 464 -0.87 1.62 -20.93
CA LEU A 464 -1.29 0.33 -20.37
C LEU A 464 -2.22 -0.43 -21.32
N LEU A 465 -3.16 0.26 -21.98
CA LEU A 465 -4.05 -0.37 -22.97
C LEU A 465 -3.28 -0.88 -24.20
N THR A 466 -2.23 -0.19 -24.63
CA THR A 466 -1.31 -0.71 -25.67
C THR A 466 -0.67 -2.02 -25.21
N VAL A 467 -0.11 -2.05 -23.99
CA VAL A 467 0.50 -3.27 -23.43
C VAL A 467 -0.55 -4.39 -23.28
N GLN A 468 -1.78 -4.06 -22.91
CA GLN A 468 -2.91 -5.00 -22.83
C GLN A 468 -3.24 -5.65 -24.17
N ASN A 469 -3.25 -4.85 -25.24
CA ASN A 469 -3.47 -5.38 -26.58
C ASN A 469 -2.36 -6.34 -27.02
N ASP A 470 -1.11 -6.02 -26.70
CA ASP A 470 0.02 -6.90 -26.99
C ASP A 470 -0.06 -8.19 -26.18
N ALA A 471 -0.31 -8.10 -24.87
CA ALA A 471 -0.49 -9.24 -23.99
C ALA A 471 -1.65 -10.14 -24.45
N THR A 472 -2.75 -9.56 -24.92
CA THR A 472 -3.91 -10.30 -25.44
C THR A 472 -3.55 -11.10 -26.70
N LYS A 473 -2.78 -10.50 -27.62
CA LYS A 473 -2.31 -11.19 -28.84
C LYS A 473 -1.42 -12.38 -28.48
N ASP A 474 -0.48 -12.18 -27.56
CA ASP A 474 0.43 -13.23 -27.12
C ASP A 474 -0.30 -14.33 -26.35
N MET A 475 -1.25 -13.97 -25.49
CA MET A 475 -2.12 -14.93 -24.78
C MET A 475 -2.90 -15.80 -25.77
N ASN A 476 -3.52 -15.19 -26.78
CA ASN A 476 -4.29 -15.92 -27.80
C ASN A 476 -3.40 -16.84 -28.64
N LYS A 477 -2.18 -16.41 -28.98
CA LYS A 477 -1.20 -17.25 -29.65
C LYS A 477 -0.82 -18.47 -28.81
N LEU A 478 -0.55 -18.27 -27.51
CA LEU A 478 -0.22 -19.33 -26.58
C LEU A 478 -1.39 -20.31 -26.35
N LYS A 479 -2.63 -19.81 -26.23
CA LYS A 479 -3.84 -20.65 -26.13
C LYS A 479 -3.99 -21.54 -27.38
N ARG A 480 -3.78 -21.00 -28.59
CA ARG A 480 -3.79 -21.79 -29.84
C ARG A 480 -2.69 -22.84 -29.91
N MET A 481 -1.48 -22.52 -29.45
CA MET A 481 -0.37 -23.49 -29.46
C MET A 481 -0.60 -24.67 -28.51
N LYS A 482 -1.39 -24.50 -27.43
CA LYS A 482 -1.75 -25.57 -26.49
C LYS A 482 -2.93 -26.44 -26.96
N SER A 483 -3.70 -25.99 -27.97
CA SER A 483 -4.82 -26.76 -28.53
C SER A 483 -4.43 -27.71 -29.66
N PHE A 484 -3.20 -27.60 -30.16
CA PHE A 484 -2.56 -28.56 -31.06
C PHE A 484 -1.70 -29.52 -30.22
#